data_AF-A0A821S0N2-F1
#
_entry.id   AF-A0A821S0N2-F1
#
_cell.length_a   1.000
_cell.length_b   1.000
_cell.length_c   1.000
_cell.angle_alpha   90.00
_cell.angle_beta   90.00
_cell.angle_gamma   90.00
#
_symmetry.space_group_name_H-M   'P 1'
#
loop_
_entity.id
_entity.type
_entity.pdbx_description
1 polymer ?
#
loop_
_entity_poly.entity_id
_entity_poly.type
_entity_poly.pdbx_seq_one_letter_code
_entity_poly.pdbx_strand_id
1 'polypeptide(L)'
;FQAAHKQSPSHRFPTLLWDSLPHGGASQVHPHIHATLHSDHYYGQFESIRFASERYYREYENVTTHRQKNYFRAIQDIHMAFNLTISFNGVTVLIPITSHKEYDIIVLAENFDERFIKVIYQVIQGYFNKLKQFSFSSCIYLPPLSPNQDDSGLTPVYYRIVPRGQISSLLSEVSSLDLLSIYNVNKLPADLFAEIVTWFKRI
;
A
#
# COMPACT_ATOMS: atom_id res chain seq x y z
N PHE A 1 -3.40 -4.63 -18.01
CA PHE A 1 -2.33 -3.62 -18.20
C PHE A 1 -1.45 -3.86 -19.43
N GLN A 2 -0.73 -4.99 -19.55
CA GLN A 2 0.15 -5.26 -20.71
C GLN A 2 -0.53 -5.07 -22.08
N ALA A 3 -1.76 -5.57 -22.26
CA ALA A 3 -2.51 -5.39 -23.50
C ALA A 3 -2.81 -3.91 -23.83
N ALA A 4 -3.12 -3.09 -22.81
CA ALA A 4 -3.36 -1.66 -22.98
C ALA A 4 -2.07 -0.89 -23.28
N HIS A 5 -0.97 -1.23 -22.58
CA HIS A 5 0.35 -0.66 -22.85
C HIS A 5 0.84 -0.95 -24.28
N LYS A 6 0.57 -2.15 -24.81
CA LYS A 6 0.89 -2.48 -26.21
C LYS A 6 0.18 -1.56 -27.22
N GLN A 7 -1.04 -1.13 -26.91
CA GLN A 7 -1.82 -0.22 -27.77
C GLN A 7 -1.41 1.25 -27.57
N SER A 8 -0.99 1.60 -26.35
CA SER A 8 -0.54 2.94 -25.97
C SER A 8 0.77 2.88 -25.18
N PRO A 9 1.93 2.74 -25.84
CA PRO A 9 3.22 2.51 -25.16
C PRO A 9 3.66 3.64 -24.22
N SER A 10 3.13 4.85 -24.40
CA SER A 10 3.37 5.94 -23.46
C SER A 10 2.77 5.66 -22.08
N HIS A 11 1.70 4.85 -21.98
CA HIS A 11 0.98 4.56 -20.74
C HIS A 11 1.67 3.41 -19.99
N ARG A 12 2.46 3.75 -18.97
CA ARG A 12 3.37 2.84 -18.26
C ARG A 12 3.07 2.63 -16.78
N PHE A 13 2.25 3.46 -16.15
CA PHE A 13 2.07 3.47 -14.70
C PHE A 13 0.72 2.84 -14.27
N PRO A 14 0.68 1.52 -14.02
CA PRO A 14 -0.54 0.80 -13.65
C PRO A 14 -0.94 1.05 -12.19
N THR A 15 -2.24 1.21 -11.94
CA THR A 15 -2.81 1.33 -10.60
C THR A 15 -4.15 0.63 -10.53
N LEU A 16 -4.41 -0.03 -9.41
CA LEU A 16 -5.73 -0.57 -9.05
C LEU A 16 -6.20 0.16 -7.79
N LEU A 17 -7.45 0.62 -7.79
CA LEU A 17 -8.08 1.28 -6.65
C LEU A 17 -9.35 0.52 -6.31
N TRP A 18 -9.59 0.29 -5.02
CA TRP A 18 -10.73 -0.47 -4.57
C TRP A 18 -11.30 0.07 -3.28
N ASP A 19 -12.56 0.49 -3.35
CA ASP A 19 -13.36 0.88 -2.20
C ASP A 19 -14.40 -0.20 -1.88
N SER A 20 -14.60 -0.45 -0.60
CA SER A 20 -15.58 -1.40 -0.08
C SER A 20 -16.67 -0.68 0.70
N LEU A 21 -17.93 -0.94 0.33
CA LEU A 21 -19.15 -0.40 0.94
C LEU A 21 -19.30 1.14 0.81
N PRO A 22 -20.51 1.69 1.05
CA PRO A 22 -20.76 3.12 0.87
C PRO A 22 -19.84 4.04 1.68
N HIS A 23 -19.51 3.66 2.92
CA HIS A 23 -18.58 4.41 3.75
C HIS A 23 -17.15 4.46 3.16
N GLY A 24 -16.77 3.45 2.37
CA GLY A 24 -15.52 3.40 1.63
C GLY A 24 -15.51 4.31 0.40
N GLY A 25 -16.68 4.75 -0.05
CA GLY A 25 -16.86 5.48 -1.31
C GLY A 25 -17.36 4.59 -2.45
N ALA A 26 -17.67 3.30 -2.19
CA ALA A 26 -18.26 2.45 -3.21
C ALA A 26 -19.70 2.89 -3.50
N SER A 27 -19.96 3.27 -4.75
CA SER A 27 -21.31 3.67 -5.21
C SER A 27 -22.27 2.49 -5.37
N GLN A 28 -21.73 1.27 -5.42
CA GLN A 28 -22.47 0.02 -5.58
C GLN A 28 -22.00 -1.00 -4.54
N VAL A 29 -22.91 -1.84 -4.05
CA VAL A 29 -22.57 -2.94 -3.13
C VAL A 29 -21.79 -4.05 -3.85
N HIS A 30 -21.92 -4.14 -5.18
CA HIS A 30 -21.15 -5.10 -5.97
C HIS A 30 -19.65 -4.79 -5.91
N PRO A 31 -18.80 -5.76 -5.51
CA PRO A 31 -17.35 -5.56 -5.48
C PRO A 31 -16.79 -5.26 -6.87
N HIS A 32 -16.14 -4.12 -7.03
CA HIS A 32 -15.48 -3.73 -8.28
C HIS A 32 -14.18 -2.99 -7.96
N ILE A 33 -13.26 -3.01 -8.92
CA ILE A 33 -11.95 -2.37 -8.82
C ILE A 33 -11.83 -1.41 -10.00
N HIS A 34 -11.32 -0.21 -9.75
CA HIS A 34 -10.94 0.73 -10.79
C HIS A 34 -9.49 0.48 -11.20
N ALA A 35 -9.26 0.23 -12.48
CA ALA A 35 -7.94 0.03 -13.03
C ALA A 35 -7.55 1.21 -13.92
N THR A 36 -6.39 1.80 -13.68
CA THR A 36 -5.86 2.91 -14.47
C THR A 36 -4.44 2.63 -14.93
N LEU A 37 -4.06 3.21 -16.08
CA LEU A 37 -2.72 3.09 -16.64
C LEU A 37 -2.31 4.47 -17.15
N HIS A 38 -1.37 5.13 -16.49
CA HIS A 38 -0.99 6.52 -16.78
C HIS A 38 0.28 6.61 -17.62
N SER A 39 0.43 7.71 -18.35
CA SER A 39 1.62 7.96 -19.18
C SER A 39 2.81 8.52 -18.42
N ASP A 40 2.55 9.48 -17.54
CA ASP A 40 3.62 10.36 -17.05
C ASP A 40 4.07 10.00 -15.64
N HIS A 41 3.14 9.68 -14.75
CA HIS A 41 3.38 9.41 -13.33
C HIS A 41 2.24 8.61 -12.70
N TYR A 42 2.43 8.10 -11.49
CA TYR A 42 1.35 7.49 -10.70
C TYR A 42 0.40 8.53 -10.13
N TYR A 43 -0.79 8.12 -9.69
CA TYR A 43 -1.69 9.04 -9.00
C TYR A 43 -1.26 9.37 -7.56
N GLY A 44 -1.41 10.65 -7.22
CA GLY A 44 -1.44 11.13 -5.84
C GLY A 44 -0.20 10.73 -5.03
N GLN A 45 -0.45 10.18 -3.84
CA GLN A 45 0.61 9.88 -2.88
C GLN A 45 1.66 8.91 -3.41
N PHE A 46 1.30 7.97 -4.29
CA PHE A 46 2.26 6.98 -4.74
C PHE A 46 3.35 7.59 -5.63
N GLU A 47 3.04 8.66 -6.35
CA GLU A 47 4.08 9.42 -7.05
C GLU A 47 5.04 10.10 -6.07
N SER A 48 4.54 10.61 -4.94
CA SER A 48 5.42 11.11 -3.87
C SER A 48 6.33 10.02 -3.30
N ILE A 49 5.83 8.79 -3.18
CA ILE A 49 6.63 7.64 -2.73
C ILE A 49 7.67 7.24 -3.80
N ARG A 50 7.28 7.22 -5.09
CA ARG A 50 8.22 6.97 -6.20
C ARG A 50 9.34 8.02 -6.22
N PHE A 51 9.01 9.30 -6.09
CA PHE A 51 9.99 10.38 -5.99
C PHE A 51 10.89 10.24 -4.76
N ALA A 52 10.34 9.84 -3.60
CA ALA A 52 11.16 9.57 -2.43
C ALA A 52 12.14 8.41 -2.67
N SER A 53 11.70 7.37 -3.37
CA SER A 53 12.55 6.25 -3.76
C SER A 53 13.67 6.64 -4.72
N GLU A 54 13.34 7.44 -5.74
CA GLU A 54 14.28 7.99 -6.70
C GLU A 54 15.33 8.88 -6.01
N ARG A 55 14.86 9.78 -5.15
CA ARG A 55 15.73 10.67 -4.37
C ARG A 55 16.68 9.87 -3.47
N TYR A 56 16.15 8.87 -2.75
CA TYR A 56 16.96 8.01 -1.89
C TYR A 56 18.03 7.27 -2.70
N TYR A 57 17.67 6.73 -3.86
CA TYR A 57 18.63 6.07 -4.75
C TYR A 57 19.79 7.00 -5.13
N ARG A 58 19.49 8.26 -5.50
CA ARG A 58 20.49 9.27 -5.88
C ARG A 58 21.36 9.71 -4.70
N GLU A 59 20.78 9.91 -3.52
CA GLU A 59 21.53 10.28 -2.30
C GLU A 59 22.56 9.21 -1.91
N TYR A 60 22.28 7.94 -2.21
CA TYR A 60 23.15 6.80 -1.90
C TYR A 60 23.84 6.20 -3.14
N GLU A 61 23.92 6.93 -4.26
CA GLU A 61 24.47 6.41 -5.53
C GLU A 61 25.93 5.94 -5.41
N ASN A 62 26.72 6.55 -4.52
CA ASN A 62 28.12 6.18 -4.29
C ASN A 62 28.31 4.89 -3.45
N VAL A 63 27.23 4.30 -2.95
CA VAL A 63 27.29 3.05 -2.17
C VAL A 63 27.45 1.84 -3.10
N THR A 64 28.29 0.87 -2.74
CA THR A 64 28.64 -0.25 -3.63
C THR A 64 27.51 -1.28 -3.79
N THR A 65 26.58 -1.38 -2.83
CA THR A 65 25.52 -2.39 -2.86
C THR A 65 24.17 -1.81 -3.27
N HIS A 66 23.53 -2.40 -4.27
CA HIS A 66 22.17 -2.04 -4.71
C HIS A 66 21.15 -2.15 -3.57
N ARG A 67 21.38 -3.06 -2.63
CA ARG A 67 20.53 -3.25 -1.46
C ARG A 67 20.46 -1.99 -0.58
N GLN A 68 21.58 -1.29 -0.42
CA GLN A 68 21.65 -0.07 0.39
C GLN A 68 21.10 1.17 -0.34
N LYS A 69 20.86 1.08 -1.66
CA LYS A 69 20.21 2.12 -2.46
C LYS A 69 18.69 1.94 -2.58
N ASN A 70 18.14 0.86 -2.01
CA ASN A 70 16.72 0.54 -2.12
C ASN A 70 15.94 1.16 -0.97
N TYR A 71 15.18 2.22 -1.29
CA TYR A 71 14.32 2.93 -0.35
C TYR A 71 13.33 2.02 0.38
N PHE A 72 12.66 1.13 -0.33
CA PHE A 72 11.66 0.22 0.26
C PHE A 72 12.32 -0.82 1.16
N ARG A 73 13.56 -1.22 0.88
CA ARG A 73 14.33 -2.06 1.80
C ARG A 73 14.66 -1.33 3.09
N ALA A 74 15.08 -0.07 3.00
CA ALA A 74 15.31 0.76 4.20
C ALA A 74 14.03 0.93 5.02
N ILE A 75 12.88 1.13 4.38
CA ILE A 75 11.56 1.13 5.05
C ILE A 75 11.32 -0.21 5.77
N GLN A 76 11.50 -1.34 5.09
CA GLN A 76 11.31 -2.66 5.70
C GLN A 76 12.23 -2.87 6.91
N ASP A 77 13.51 -2.49 6.80
CA ASP A 77 14.51 -2.66 7.85
C ASP A 77 14.17 -1.81 9.10
N ILE A 78 13.71 -0.57 8.90
CA ILE A 78 13.23 0.30 10.00
C ILE A 78 12.03 -0.34 10.70
N HIS A 79 11.01 -0.75 9.94
CA HIS A 79 9.82 -1.36 10.53
C HIS A 79 10.15 -2.67 11.24
N MET A 80 11.11 -3.44 10.72
CA MET A 80 11.55 -4.70 11.33
C MET A 80 12.22 -4.44 12.67
N ALA A 81 13.04 -3.38 12.79
CA ALA A 81 13.65 -2.98 14.05
C ALA A 81 12.62 -2.63 15.13
N PHE A 82 11.44 -2.15 14.74
CA PHE A 82 10.32 -1.85 15.65
C PHE A 82 9.34 -3.02 15.84
N ASN A 83 9.62 -4.22 15.28
CA ASN A 83 8.70 -5.36 15.26
C ASN A 83 7.33 -5.02 14.63
N LEU A 84 7.32 -4.22 13.56
CA LEU A 84 6.10 -3.80 12.83
C LEU A 84 5.96 -4.51 11.48
N THR A 85 6.65 -5.64 11.30
CA THR A 85 6.68 -6.40 10.05
C THR A 85 6.21 -7.83 10.25
N ILE A 86 5.48 -8.36 9.27
CA ILE A 86 5.21 -9.79 9.16
C ILE A 86 5.62 -10.22 7.75
N SER A 87 6.47 -11.24 7.63
CA SER A 87 6.98 -11.70 6.34
C SER A 87 6.50 -13.11 6.01
N PHE A 88 5.98 -13.30 4.80
CA PHE A 88 5.51 -14.58 4.28
C PHE A 88 6.02 -14.79 2.85
N ASN A 89 6.90 -15.77 2.64
CA ASN A 89 7.32 -16.22 1.31
C ASN A 89 7.75 -15.09 0.34
N GLY A 90 8.49 -14.09 0.84
CA GLY A 90 8.96 -12.95 0.04
C GLY A 90 7.98 -11.77 -0.06
N VAL A 91 6.83 -11.84 0.61
CA VAL A 91 5.88 -10.74 0.77
C VAL A 91 5.99 -10.20 2.20
N THR A 92 6.04 -8.88 2.35
CA THR A 92 6.15 -8.23 3.67
C THR A 92 4.92 -7.39 3.93
N VAL A 93 4.21 -7.71 5.01
CA VAL A 93 3.18 -6.87 5.62
C VAL A 93 3.87 -5.91 6.58
N LEU A 94 3.54 -4.63 6.49
CA LEU A 94 4.06 -3.53 7.29
C LEU A 94 2.90 -2.83 7.99
N ILE A 95 3.07 -2.57 9.29
CA ILE A 95 2.24 -1.60 10.01
C ILE A 95 2.98 -0.25 9.99
N PRO A 96 2.55 0.73 9.18
CA PRO A 96 3.33 1.93 8.95
C PRO A 96 3.50 2.79 10.20
N ILE A 97 4.73 3.19 10.51
CA ILE A 97 5.01 4.21 11.56
C ILE A 97 4.41 5.57 11.22
N THR A 98 4.22 5.85 9.92
CA THR A 98 3.56 7.03 9.36
C THR A 98 2.17 6.69 8.85
N SER A 99 1.38 5.99 9.69
CA SER A 99 0.00 5.64 9.39
C SER A 99 -0.83 6.89 9.05
N HIS A 100 -1.78 6.74 8.11
CA HIS A 100 -2.73 7.81 7.79
C HIS A 100 -4.04 7.68 8.56
N LYS A 101 -4.34 6.47 9.02
CA LYS A 101 -5.52 6.11 9.81
C LYS A 101 -5.16 4.99 10.79
N GLU A 102 -5.99 4.79 11.80
CA GLU A 102 -5.96 3.54 12.55
C GLU A 102 -6.12 2.33 11.61
N TYR A 103 -5.59 1.17 11.99
CA TYR A 103 -5.69 -0.07 11.18
C TYR A 103 -5.03 -0.03 9.79
N ASP A 104 -4.26 1.01 9.45
CA ASP A 104 -3.50 1.13 8.20
C ASP A 104 -2.49 -0.02 8.03
N ILE A 105 -2.48 -0.64 6.86
CA ILE A 105 -1.58 -1.75 6.54
C ILE A 105 -1.03 -1.56 5.13
N ILE A 106 0.28 -1.74 5.00
CA ILE A 106 1.00 -1.80 3.73
C ILE A 106 1.46 -3.23 3.47
N VAL A 107 1.42 -3.69 2.23
CA VAL A 107 2.00 -4.96 1.80
C VAL A 107 2.94 -4.68 0.63
N LEU A 108 4.18 -5.15 0.75
CA LEU A 108 5.22 -5.03 -0.28
C LEU A 108 5.58 -6.41 -0.81
N ALA A 109 5.77 -6.50 -2.12
CA ALA A 109 6.33 -7.66 -2.78
C ALA A 109 7.19 -7.25 -3.99
N GLU A 110 8.09 -8.14 -4.39
CA GLU A 110 8.86 -7.96 -5.63
C GLU A 110 7.98 -8.17 -6.87
N ASN A 111 7.07 -9.15 -6.82
CA ASN A 111 6.27 -9.58 -7.96
C ASN A 111 4.78 -9.59 -7.63
N PHE A 112 3.96 -9.31 -8.64
CA PHE A 112 2.51 -9.40 -8.55
C PHE A 112 2.09 -10.83 -8.90
N ASP A 113 2.11 -11.71 -7.92
CA ASP A 113 1.87 -13.14 -8.08
C ASP A 113 0.84 -13.68 -7.06
N GLU A 114 0.57 -14.98 -7.14
CA GLU A 114 -0.39 -15.64 -6.25
C GLU A 114 -0.02 -15.51 -4.76
N ARG A 115 1.27 -15.42 -4.42
CA ARG A 115 1.71 -15.26 -3.02
C ARG A 115 1.29 -13.88 -2.50
N PHE A 116 1.52 -12.83 -3.30
CA PHE A 116 1.07 -11.48 -2.98
C PHE A 116 -0.45 -11.40 -2.82
N ILE A 117 -1.20 -12.00 -3.75
CA ILE A 117 -2.66 -12.05 -3.69
C ILE A 117 -3.16 -12.80 -2.44
N LYS A 118 -2.54 -13.93 -2.10
CA LYS A 118 -2.87 -14.67 -0.87
C LYS A 118 -2.65 -13.82 0.38
N VAL A 119 -1.58 -13.04 0.45
CA VAL A 119 -1.34 -12.15 1.59
C VAL A 119 -2.36 -11.02 1.65
N ILE A 120 -2.71 -10.38 0.52
CA ILE A 120 -3.78 -9.38 0.48
C ILE A 120 -5.10 -9.98 0.97
N TYR A 121 -5.46 -11.16 0.48
CA TYR A 121 -6.65 -11.87 0.93
C TYR A 121 -6.65 -12.04 2.45
N GLN A 122 -5.51 -12.46 3.03
CA GLN A 122 -5.39 -12.65 4.48
C GLN A 122 -5.45 -11.33 5.26
N VAL A 123 -4.91 -10.24 4.72
CA VAL A 123 -5.08 -8.88 5.28
C VAL A 123 -6.56 -8.51 5.34
N ILE A 124 -7.29 -8.68 4.24
CA ILE A 124 -8.73 -8.36 4.16
C ILE A 124 -9.55 -9.25 5.11
N GLN A 125 -9.25 -10.55 5.15
CA GLN A 125 -9.90 -11.45 6.10
C GLN A 125 -9.58 -11.07 7.55
N GLY A 126 -8.37 -10.57 7.84
CA GLY A 126 -8.01 -10.02 9.15
C GLY A 126 -8.82 -8.76 9.49
N TYR A 127 -8.98 -7.86 8.52
CA TYR A 127 -9.86 -6.69 8.63
C TYR A 127 -11.28 -7.09 9.06
N PHE A 128 -11.88 -8.06 8.38
CA PHE A 128 -13.26 -8.48 8.67
C PHE A 128 -13.39 -9.27 9.97
N ASN A 129 -12.53 -10.28 10.15
CA ASN A 129 -12.71 -11.28 11.20
C ASN A 129 -12.09 -10.85 12.52
N LYS A 130 -10.95 -10.14 12.48
CA LYS A 130 -10.20 -9.73 13.67
C LYS A 130 -10.48 -8.27 14.03
N LEU A 131 -10.30 -7.34 13.10
CA LEU A 131 -10.38 -5.90 13.37
C LEU A 131 -11.79 -5.31 13.29
N LYS A 132 -12.75 -6.09 12.76
CA LYS A 132 -14.14 -5.68 12.49
C LYS A 132 -14.24 -4.40 11.64
N GLN A 133 -13.33 -4.26 10.69
CA GLN A 133 -13.30 -3.16 9.70
C GLN A 133 -13.79 -3.71 8.35
N PHE A 134 -15.00 -3.36 7.98
CA PHE A 134 -15.66 -3.90 6.77
C PHE A 134 -15.65 -2.92 5.59
N SER A 135 -15.68 -1.62 5.92
CA SER A 135 -15.58 -0.52 4.98
C SER A 135 -14.12 -0.07 4.91
N PHE A 136 -13.56 -0.02 3.70
CA PHE A 136 -12.15 0.34 3.49
C PHE A 136 -11.94 0.97 2.12
N SER A 137 -10.83 1.68 2.00
CA SER A 137 -10.23 2.07 0.72
C SER A 137 -8.88 1.39 0.61
N SER A 138 -8.57 0.90 -0.58
CA SER A 138 -7.32 0.22 -0.85
C SER A 138 -6.81 0.51 -2.25
N CYS A 139 -5.51 0.28 -2.43
CA CYS A 139 -4.85 0.50 -3.70
C CYS A 139 -3.75 -0.52 -3.92
N ILE A 140 -3.50 -0.88 -5.18
CA ILE A 140 -2.31 -1.59 -5.63
C ILE A 140 -1.62 -0.71 -6.66
N TYR A 141 -0.37 -0.37 -6.39
CA TYR A 141 0.51 0.24 -7.38
C TYR A 141 1.52 -0.82 -7.81
N LEU A 142 1.58 -1.06 -9.12
CA LEU A 142 2.55 -2.00 -9.70
C LEU A 142 3.72 -1.22 -10.28
N PRO A 143 4.92 -1.82 -10.37
CA PRO A 143 6.07 -1.19 -11.02
C PRO A 143 5.73 -0.70 -12.45
N PRO A 144 6.44 0.32 -12.97
CA PRO A 144 6.15 0.85 -14.28
C PRO A 144 6.40 -0.23 -15.35
N LEU A 145 5.53 -0.29 -16.35
CA LEU A 145 5.71 -1.12 -17.52
C LEU A 145 6.83 -0.51 -18.37
N SER A 146 7.83 -1.32 -18.72
CA SER A 146 9.02 -0.85 -19.45
C SER A 146 9.71 0.31 -18.72
N PRO A 147 10.38 0.04 -17.57
CA PRO A 147 11.14 1.06 -16.85
C PRO A 147 12.23 1.67 -17.73
N ASN A 148 12.40 2.98 -17.64
CA ASN A 148 13.43 3.72 -18.38
C ASN A 148 14.63 4.04 -17.47
N GLN A 149 15.69 4.65 -18.02
CA GLN A 149 16.86 5.08 -17.23
C GLN A 149 16.50 6.08 -16.12
N ASP A 150 15.42 6.85 -16.30
CA ASP A 150 14.92 7.81 -15.30
C ASP A 150 14.15 7.14 -14.15
N ASP A 151 13.85 5.84 -14.25
CA ASP A 151 13.17 5.05 -13.21
C ASP A 151 14.20 4.32 -12.31
N SER A 152 15.18 5.08 -11.80
CA SER A 152 16.31 4.51 -11.03
C SER A 152 15.90 4.05 -9.63
N GLY A 153 14.86 4.65 -9.06
CA GLY A 153 14.20 4.22 -7.83
C GLY A 153 13.36 2.95 -8.03
N LEU A 154 13.87 1.81 -7.57
CA LEU A 154 13.16 0.53 -7.56
C LEU A 154 11.77 0.67 -6.91
N THR A 155 10.71 0.49 -7.71
CA THR A 155 9.33 0.50 -7.25
C THR A 155 8.86 -0.95 -7.08
N PRO A 156 8.50 -1.43 -5.87
CA PRO A 156 7.96 -2.76 -5.66
C PRO A 156 6.49 -2.81 -6.06
N VAL A 157 5.91 -4.00 -6.05
CA VAL A 157 4.47 -4.15 -5.94
C VAL A 157 4.05 -3.68 -4.55
N TYR A 158 3.20 -2.66 -4.51
CA TYR A 158 2.78 -1.99 -3.29
C TYR A 158 1.27 -2.10 -3.16
N TYR A 159 0.79 -2.60 -2.02
CA TYR A 159 -0.60 -2.52 -1.62
C TYR A 159 -0.73 -1.75 -0.33
N ARG A 160 -1.78 -0.93 -0.21
CA ARG A 160 -2.17 -0.30 1.05
C ARG A 160 -3.66 -0.37 1.21
N ILE A 161 -4.10 -0.63 2.43
CA ILE A 161 -5.49 -0.62 2.85
C ILE A 161 -5.64 0.26 4.09
N VAL A 162 -6.68 1.09 4.08
CA VAL A 162 -7.06 1.95 5.20
C VAL A 162 -8.55 1.75 5.49
N PRO A 163 -8.97 1.67 6.76
CA PRO A 163 -10.38 1.58 7.08
C PRO A 163 -11.09 2.88 6.72
N ARG A 164 -12.38 2.75 6.45
CA ARG A 164 -13.27 3.87 6.18
C ARG A 164 -14.46 3.75 7.12
N GLY A 165 -14.17 3.70 8.41
CA GLY A 165 -15.16 3.74 9.48
C GLY A 165 -16.00 2.50 9.68
N GLN A 166 -16.80 2.56 10.74
CA GLN A 166 -17.84 1.58 11.00
C GLN A 166 -19.03 1.82 10.07
N ILE A 167 -19.57 0.75 9.48
CA ILE A 167 -20.67 0.83 8.51
C ILE A 167 -21.94 1.44 9.12
N SER A 168 -22.13 1.30 10.43
CA SER A 168 -23.29 1.85 11.15
C SER A 168 -23.06 3.27 11.67
N SER A 169 -21.86 3.85 11.47
CA SER A 169 -21.54 5.19 11.95
C SER A 169 -22.29 6.23 11.14
N LEU A 170 -22.81 7.27 11.79
CA LEU A 170 -23.31 8.47 11.10
C LEU A 170 -22.22 9.52 10.91
N LEU A 171 -21.03 9.31 11.49
CA LEU A 171 -19.93 10.26 11.42
C LEU A 171 -19.19 10.13 10.09
N SER A 172 -18.76 11.27 9.56
CA SER A 172 -17.77 11.29 8.50
C SER A 172 -16.42 10.87 9.06
N GLU A 173 -15.78 9.91 8.41
CA GLU A 173 -14.45 9.39 8.75
C GLU A 173 -13.32 10.33 8.34
N VAL A 174 -13.61 11.23 7.41
CA VAL A 174 -12.66 12.19 6.87
C VAL A 174 -13.15 13.58 7.26
N SER A 175 -12.27 14.33 7.93
CA SER A 175 -12.51 15.69 8.38
C SER A 175 -11.58 16.68 7.69
N SER A 176 -11.72 17.96 7.99
CA SER A 176 -10.77 18.99 7.55
C SER A 176 -9.35 18.74 8.06
N LEU A 177 -9.18 18.07 9.22
CA LEU A 177 -7.85 17.70 9.71
C LEU A 177 -7.17 16.74 8.73
N ASP A 178 -7.86 15.68 8.34
CA ASP A 178 -7.33 14.65 7.43
C ASP A 178 -7.09 15.19 6.01
N LEU A 179 -7.93 16.12 5.54
CA LEU A 179 -7.85 16.66 4.18
C LEU A 179 -6.87 17.82 4.05
N LEU A 180 -6.74 18.67 5.07
CA LEU A 180 -6.07 19.97 4.96
C LEU A 180 -4.94 20.18 5.98
N SER A 181 -4.75 19.27 6.93
CA SER A 181 -3.75 19.44 7.99
C SER A 181 -2.94 18.16 8.19
N ILE A 182 -3.24 17.39 9.23
CA ILE A 182 -2.48 16.22 9.64
C ILE A 182 -3.42 15.00 9.75
N TYR A 183 -2.84 13.82 9.50
CA TYR A 183 -3.54 12.57 9.73
C TYR A 183 -3.79 12.37 11.23
N ASN A 184 -5.05 12.12 11.59
CA ASN A 184 -5.41 11.78 12.96
C ASN A 184 -5.37 10.26 13.14
N VAL A 185 -4.40 9.78 13.91
CA VAL A 185 -4.20 8.34 14.17
C VAL A 185 -4.34 8.07 15.67
N ASN A 186 -5.43 7.39 16.04
CA ASN A 186 -5.79 7.15 17.44
C ASN A 186 -5.29 5.80 17.98
N LYS A 187 -4.48 5.06 17.21
CA LYS A 187 -3.96 3.74 17.58
C LYS A 187 -2.46 3.65 17.29
N LEU A 188 -1.67 3.25 18.29
CA LEU A 188 -0.24 3.07 18.09
C LEU A 188 0.02 1.89 17.14
N PRO A 189 1.01 1.99 16.23
CA PRO A 189 1.39 0.90 15.34
C PRO A 189 1.69 -0.42 16.07
N ALA A 190 2.32 -0.35 17.25
CA ALA A 190 2.65 -1.52 18.06
C ALA A 190 1.39 -2.26 18.58
N ASP A 191 0.34 -1.51 18.96
CA ASP A 191 -0.91 -2.11 19.44
C ASP A 191 -1.64 -2.82 18.30
N LEU A 192 -1.66 -2.21 17.12
CA LEU A 192 -2.21 -2.84 15.91
C LEU A 192 -1.42 -4.10 15.54
N PHE A 193 -0.10 -4.04 15.58
CA PHE A 193 0.74 -5.21 15.32
C PHE A 193 0.42 -6.37 16.29
N ALA A 194 0.36 -6.09 17.59
CA ALA A 194 0.04 -7.08 18.62
C ALA A 194 -1.33 -7.74 18.38
N GLU A 195 -2.32 -6.96 17.93
CA GLU A 195 -3.65 -7.46 17.60
C GLU A 195 -3.63 -8.38 16.38
N ILE A 196 -2.98 -7.98 15.29
CA ILE A 196 -3.06 -8.68 13.99
C ILE A 196 -2.03 -9.80 13.82
N VAL A 197 -0.89 -9.76 14.51
CA VAL A 197 0.13 -10.81 14.37
C VAL A 197 -0.42 -12.20 14.71
N THR A 198 -1.37 -12.27 15.65
CA THR A 198 -2.05 -13.52 16.02
C THR A 198 -2.94 -14.08 14.91
N TRP A 199 -3.50 -13.22 14.06
CA TRP A 199 -4.26 -13.63 12.88
C TRP A 199 -3.33 -14.29 11.86
N PHE A 200 -2.19 -13.65 11.60
CA PHE A 200 -1.23 -14.12 10.62
C PHE A 200 -0.52 -15.43 11.02
N LYS A 201 -0.40 -15.73 12.32
CA LYS A 201 0.14 -17.02 12.81
C LYS A 201 -0.73 -18.24 12.49
N ARG A 202 -1.96 -18.05 12.00
CA ARG A 202 -2.91 -19.14 11.67
C ARG A 202 -2.80 -19.63 10.22
N ILE A 203 -1.95 -18.98 9.42
CA ILE A 203 -1.74 -19.22 7.99
C ILE A 203 -0.44 -19.98 7.82
#